data_AF-A0A9P0J5Z1-F1
#
_entry.id   AF-A0A9P0J5Z1-F1
#
_cell.length_a   1.000
_cell.length_b   1.000
_cell.length_c   1.000
_cell.angle_alpha   90.00
_cell.angle_beta   90.00
_cell.angle_gamma   90.00
#
_symmetry.space_group_name_H-M   'P 1'
#
loop_
_entity.id
_entity.type
_entity.pdbx_description
1 polymer ?
#
loop_
_entity_poly.entity_id
_entity_poly.type
_entity_poly.pdbx_seq_one_letter_code
_entity_poly.pdbx_strand_id
1 'polypeptide(L)'
;MSGHFIVTSNNYKNPTIEVEHSYAGDANLETVEKAKAEMLKRVSTSTPSQIFAEVINQVPKQALTSFANEETTRRMCRRKKNKGNPKKPSCLSELTINNEWEMYNDERFLLLDNGPESNERIIIFSLDEGLVHLSEADLVLRW
;
A
#
# COMPACT_ATOMS: atom_id res chain seq x y z
N MET A 1 -37.89 -13.91 -15.36
CA MET A 1 -38.81 -13.37 -16.39
C MET A 1 -38.65 -11.86 -16.35
N SER A 2 -38.11 -11.24 -17.40
CA SER A 2 -37.86 -9.80 -17.44
C SER A 2 -39.06 -9.11 -18.09
N GLY A 3 -39.70 -8.18 -17.38
CA GLY A 3 -40.75 -7.32 -17.93
C GLY A 3 -40.12 -6.04 -18.47
N HIS A 4 -40.35 -5.74 -19.73
CA HIS A 4 -39.87 -4.50 -20.37
C HIS A 4 -41.05 -3.53 -20.50
N PHE A 5 -40.91 -2.32 -19.93
CA PHE A 5 -41.79 -1.20 -20.23
C PHE A 5 -41.01 -0.13 -20.97
N ILE A 6 -41.60 0.38 -22.04
CA ILE A 6 -41.03 1.46 -22.85
C ILE A 6 -41.64 2.76 -22.36
N VAL A 7 -40.80 3.67 -21.86
CA VAL A 7 -41.19 5.07 -21.62
C VAL A 7 -40.67 5.89 -22.79
N THR A 8 -41.56 6.46 -23.58
CA THR A 8 -41.19 7.39 -24.66
C THR A 8 -41.22 8.82 -24.14
N SER A 9 -40.08 9.52 -24.17
CA SER A 9 -40.04 10.97 -24.09
C SER A 9 -40.26 11.57 -25.49
N ASN A 10 -41.00 12.68 -25.56
CA ASN A 10 -41.57 13.27 -26.78
C ASN A 10 -40.56 13.95 -27.73
N ASN A 11 -39.35 13.41 -27.90
CA ASN A 11 -38.33 14.00 -28.77
C ASN A 11 -37.78 13.01 -29.81
N TYR A 12 -38.38 13.03 -31.00
CA TYR A 12 -38.25 12.03 -32.07
C TYR A 12 -36.94 12.07 -32.89
N LYS A 13 -35.88 12.74 -32.44
CA LYS A 13 -34.66 12.89 -33.27
C LYS A 13 -33.44 12.05 -32.86
N ASN A 14 -33.40 11.51 -31.64
CA ASN A 14 -32.31 10.59 -31.26
C ASN A 14 -32.66 9.87 -29.94
N PRO A 15 -33.40 8.74 -29.96
CA PRO A 15 -33.68 8.00 -28.73
C PRO A 15 -32.35 7.44 -28.19
N THR A 16 -31.90 8.00 -27.08
CA THR A 16 -30.75 7.46 -26.34
C THR A 16 -31.31 6.42 -25.38
N ILE A 17 -30.88 5.17 -25.52
CA ILE A 17 -31.23 4.12 -24.55
C ILE A 17 -30.42 4.42 -23.30
N GLU A 18 -31.03 5.10 -22.32
CA GLU A 18 -30.47 5.23 -20.99
C GLU A 18 -30.63 3.89 -20.27
N VAL A 19 -29.56 3.08 -20.26
CA VAL A 19 -29.48 1.90 -19.41
C VAL A 19 -29.15 2.38 -18.01
N GLU A 20 -30.17 2.61 -17.19
CA GLU A 20 -29.98 2.81 -15.76
C GLU A 20 -29.58 1.46 -15.14
N HIS A 21 -28.29 1.32 -14.79
CA HIS A 21 -27.78 0.13 -14.11
C HIS A 21 -28.26 0.10 -12.66
N SER A 22 -29.44 -0.48 -12.42
CA SER A 22 -29.88 -0.84 -11.07
C SER A 22 -29.01 -1.99 -10.55
N TYR A 23 -28.00 -1.68 -9.75
CA TYR A 23 -27.27 -2.67 -8.97
C TYR A 23 -28.14 -3.07 -7.77
N ALA A 24 -28.95 -4.12 -7.92
CA ALA A 24 -29.36 -4.88 -6.75
C ALA A 24 -28.06 -5.34 -6.06
N GLY A 25 -27.82 -4.88 -4.84
CA GLY A 25 -26.56 -5.10 -4.13
C GLY A 25 -26.23 -6.59 -4.05
N ASP A 26 -25.23 -7.03 -4.80
CA ASP A 26 -24.70 -8.38 -4.67
C ASP A 26 -23.95 -8.46 -3.34
N ALA A 27 -24.53 -9.14 -2.36
CA ALA A 27 -23.94 -9.32 -1.04
C ALA A 27 -22.53 -9.95 -1.10
N ASN A 28 -22.24 -10.74 -2.14
CA ASN A 28 -20.90 -11.27 -2.36
C ASN A 28 -19.94 -10.16 -2.80
N LEU A 29 -20.38 -9.27 -3.69
CA LEU A 29 -19.57 -8.12 -4.13
C LEU A 29 -19.27 -7.18 -2.96
N GLU A 30 -20.26 -6.89 -2.11
CA GLU A 30 -20.05 -6.07 -0.90
C GLU A 30 -19.03 -6.71 0.04
N THR A 31 -19.11 -8.03 0.23
CA THR A 31 -18.16 -8.80 1.06
C THR A 31 -16.74 -8.76 0.48
N VAL A 32 -16.59 -8.90 -0.83
CA VAL A 32 -15.31 -8.81 -1.55
C VAL A 32 -14.71 -7.41 -1.39
N GLU A 33 -15.50 -6.35 -1.55
CA GLU A 33 -15.02 -4.97 -1.41
C GLU A 33 -14.61 -4.65 0.03
N LYS A 34 -15.35 -5.13 1.04
CA LYS A 34 -14.93 -5.02 2.45
C LYS A 34 -13.60 -5.71 2.71
N ALA A 35 -13.42 -6.92 2.20
CA ALA A 35 -12.16 -7.65 2.33
C ALA A 35 -11.00 -6.92 1.64
N LYS A 36 -11.19 -6.37 0.42
CA LYS A 36 -10.17 -5.53 -0.23
C LYS A 36 -9.83 -4.29 0.60
N ALA A 37 -10.82 -3.61 1.14
CA ALA A 37 -10.62 -2.42 1.97
C ALA A 37 -9.83 -2.77 3.24
N GLU A 38 -10.12 -3.90 3.88
CA GLU A 38 -9.37 -4.39 5.03
C GLU A 38 -7.91 -4.71 4.68
N MET A 39 -7.67 -5.42 3.56
CA MET A 39 -6.32 -5.69 3.09
C MET A 39 -5.54 -4.37 2.92
N LEU A 40 -6.14 -3.38 2.26
CA LEU A 40 -5.55 -2.06 2.02
C LEU A 40 -5.23 -1.28 3.30
N LYS A 41 -6.01 -1.46 4.37
CA LYS A 41 -5.77 -0.85 5.69
C LYS A 41 -4.54 -1.43 6.37
N ARG A 42 -4.24 -2.71 6.13
CA ARG A 42 -3.15 -3.46 6.81
C ARG A 42 -1.82 -3.45 6.06
N VAL A 43 -1.78 -2.90 4.84
CA VAL A 43 -0.58 -2.88 3.98
C VAL A 43 0.64 -2.20 4.63
N SER A 44 0.43 -1.27 5.55
CA SER A 44 1.52 -0.57 6.26
C SER A 44 2.26 -1.44 7.26
N THR A 45 1.60 -2.43 7.87
CA THR A 45 2.15 -3.18 9.03
C THR A 45 2.60 -4.60 8.71
N SER A 46 2.26 -5.15 7.53
CA SER A 46 2.51 -6.57 7.22
C SER A 46 2.85 -6.80 5.74
N THR A 47 3.31 -7.99 5.39
CA THR A 47 3.60 -8.31 3.98
C THR A 47 2.31 -8.57 3.19
N PRO A 48 2.24 -8.19 1.90
CA PRO A 48 1.06 -8.44 1.07
C PRO A 48 0.59 -9.90 1.05
N SER A 49 1.51 -10.86 1.10
CA SER A 49 1.18 -12.29 1.11
C SER A 49 0.51 -12.74 2.42
N GLN A 50 1.01 -12.27 3.57
CA GLN A 50 0.40 -12.55 4.88
C GLN A 50 -1.01 -11.96 4.97
N ILE A 51 -1.14 -10.68 4.59
CA ILE A 51 -2.43 -9.97 4.59
C ILE A 51 -3.44 -10.70 3.69
N PHE A 52 -3.02 -11.11 2.50
CA PHE A 52 -3.88 -11.84 1.58
C PHE A 52 -4.37 -13.15 2.19
N ALA A 53 -3.46 -13.99 2.71
CA ALA A 53 -3.81 -15.27 3.30
C ALA A 53 -4.78 -15.12 4.47
N GLU A 54 -4.53 -14.16 5.36
CA GLU A 54 -5.36 -13.93 6.53
C GLU A 54 -6.77 -13.43 6.19
N VAL A 55 -6.88 -12.46 5.28
CA VAL A 55 -8.18 -11.87 4.95
C VAL A 55 -9.01 -12.83 4.09
N ILE A 56 -8.39 -13.58 3.16
CA ILE A 56 -9.10 -14.58 2.35
C ILE A 56 -9.71 -15.69 3.21
N ASN A 57 -9.02 -16.11 4.28
CA ASN A 57 -9.55 -17.11 5.21
C ASN A 57 -10.82 -16.65 5.94
N GLN A 58 -11.11 -15.35 5.97
CA GLN A 58 -12.30 -14.78 6.59
C GLN A 58 -13.45 -14.56 5.60
N VAL A 59 -13.19 -14.69 4.29
CA VAL A 59 -14.20 -14.49 3.25
C VAL A 59 -15.00 -15.78 3.02
N PRO A 60 -16.34 -15.74 3.01
CA PRO A 60 -17.17 -16.91 2.69
C PRO A 60 -16.83 -17.49 1.32
N LYS A 61 -16.82 -18.83 1.21
CA LYS A 61 -16.48 -19.54 -0.04
C LYS A 61 -17.30 -19.08 -1.25
N GLN A 62 -18.57 -18.76 -1.04
CA GLN A 62 -19.48 -18.23 -2.07
C GLN A 62 -19.10 -16.83 -2.59
N ALA A 63 -18.39 -16.03 -1.79
CA ALA A 63 -17.89 -14.71 -2.19
C ALA A 63 -16.49 -14.80 -2.80
N LEU A 64 -15.72 -15.87 -2.54
CA LEU A 64 -14.40 -16.09 -3.13
C LEU A 64 -14.45 -16.21 -4.66
N THR A 65 -15.54 -16.70 -5.23
CA THR A 65 -15.72 -16.78 -6.69
C THR A 65 -15.76 -15.40 -7.35
N SER A 66 -16.20 -14.39 -6.61
CA SER A 66 -16.25 -12.99 -7.04
C SER A 66 -14.96 -12.22 -6.70
N PHE A 67 -14.00 -12.87 -6.04
CA PHE A 67 -12.73 -12.27 -5.65
C PHE A 67 -11.76 -12.20 -6.85
N ALA A 68 -10.98 -11.13 -6.94
CA ALA A 68 -9.94 -11.03 -7.96
C ALA A 68 -8.86 -12.10 -7.73
N ASN A 69 -8.16 -12.53 -8.78
CA ASN A 69 -7.07 -13.49 -8.62
C ASN A 69 -5.99 -12.96 -7.64
N GLU A 70 -5.28 -13.89 -7.00
CA GLU A 70 -4.29 -13.59 -5.96
C GLU A 70 -3.24 -12.57 -6.41
N GLU A 71 -2.74 -12.69 -7.65
CA GLU A 71 -1.73 -11.77 -8.18
C GLU A 71 -2.25 -10.34 -8.29
N THR A 72 -3.50 -10.16 -8.74
CA THR A 72 -4.14 -8.84 -8.85
C THR A 72 -4.26 -8.19 -7.47
N THR A 73 -4.67 -8.96 -6.48
CA THR A 73 -4.85 -8.49 -5.10
C THR A 73 -3.51 -8.15 -4.45
N ARG A 74 -2.49 -8.99 -4.63
CA ARG A 74 -1.12 -8.70 -4.15
C ARG A 74 -0.54 -7.46 -4.84
N ARG A 75 -0.75 -7.30 -6.15
CA ARG A 75 -0.33 -6.11 -6.90
C ARG A 75 -1.01 -4.84 -6.39
N MET A 76 -2.29 -4.91 -6.07
CA MET A 76 -3.04 -3.80 -5.44
C MET A 76 -2.40 -3.41 -4.10
N CYS A 77 -2.12 -4.39 -3.22
CA CYS A 77 -1.47 -4.14 -1.93
C CYS A 77 -0.08 -3.51 -2.11
N ARG A 78 0.75 -4.05 -3.02
CA ARG A 78 2.07 -3.48 -3.35
C ARG A 78 1.97 -2.03 -3.84
N ARG A 79 1.01 -1.73 -4.71
CA ARG A 79 0.79 -0.35 -5.21
C ARG A 79 0.40 0.59 -4.07
N LYS A 80 -0.50 0.16 -3.18
CA LYS A 80 -0.89 0.96 -2.01
C LYS A 80 0.31 1.22 -1.10
N LYS A 81 1.13 0.20 -0.84
CA LYS A 81 2.35 0.30 -0.04
C LYS A 81 3.31 1.33 -0.64
N ASN A 82 3.53 1.22 -1.95
CA ASN A 82 4.50 2.05 -2.66
C ASN A 82 4.01 3.48 -2.92
N LYS A 83 2.71 3.78 -2.73
CA LYS A 83 2.16 5.11 -3.01
C LYS A 83 2.81 6.21 -2.17
N GLY A 84 3.26 5.90 -0.96
CA GLY A 84 3.95 6.83 -0.07
C GLY A 84 5.48 6.73 -0.11
N ASN A 85 6.04 5.79 -0.88
CA ASN A 85 7.48 5.64 -0.93
C ASN A 85 8.08 6.75 -1.81
N PRO A 86 9.22 7.33 -1.42
CA PRO A 86 9.94 8.28 -2.26
C PRO A 86 10.31 7.61 -3.60
N LYS A 87 10.37 8.43 -4.65
CA LYS A 87 10.84 7.98 -5.96
C LYS A 87 12.27 7.43 -5.79
N LYS A 88 12.54 6.27 -6.37
CA LYS A 88 13.89 5.71 -6.39
C LYS A 88 14.82 6.73 -7.07
N PRO A 89 15.85 7.25 -6.37
CA PRO A 89 16.78 8.21 -6.96
C PRO A 89 17.67 7.50 -7.99
N SER A 90 18.13 8.23 -9.00
CA SER A 90 19.04 7.68 -10.01
C SER A 90 20.50 7.65 -9.52
N CYS A 91 20.84 8.53 -8.58
CA CYS A 91 22.13 8.62 -7.91
C CYS A 91 22.00 9.18 -6.48
N LEU A 92 23.07 9.15 -5.69
CA LEU A 92 23.05 9.59 -4.29
C LEU A 92 22.80 11.09 -4.12
N SER A 93 23.14 11.94 -5.09
CA SER A 93 22.90 13.38 -4.99
C SER A 93 21.41 13.75 -5.11
N GLU A 94 20.62 12.93 -5.79
CA GLU A 94 19.15 13.10 -5.91
C GLU A 94 18.40 12.61 -4.67
N LEU A 95 19.08 11.94 -3.72
CA LEU A 95 18.42 11.43 -2.52
C LEU A 95 18.09 12.59 -1.57
N THR A 96 16.81 12.89 -1.43
CA THR A 96 16.29 13.79 -0.40
C THR A 96 15.78 12.97 0.78
N ILE A 97 16.33 13.23 1.96
CA ILE A 97 15.84 12.68 3.23
C ILE A 97 15.10 13.83 3.91
N ASN A 98 13.82 13.65 4.18
CA ASN A 98 12.98 14.65 4.84
C ASN A 98 12.75 14.24 6.30
N ASN A 99 12.32 15.18 7.14
CA ASN A 99 12.05 14.98 8.58
C ASN A 99 11.28 13.69 8.93
N GLU A 100 10.33 13.25 8.10
CA GLU A 100 9.57 12.00 8.31
C GLU A 100 10.46 10.74 8.37
N TRP A 101 11.64 10.79 7.76
CA TRP A 101 12.60 9.70 7.64
C TRP A 101 13.84 9.91 8.53
N GLU A 102 13.92 11.05 9.21
CA GLU A 102 14.98 11.38 10.17
C GLU A 102 14.68 10.80 11.56
N MET A 103 13.43 10.37 11.79
CA MET A 103 12.93 9.93 13.09
C MET A 103 12.42 8.48 13.04
N TYR A 104 12.56 7.76 14.14
CA TYR A 104 11.97 6.44 14.37
C TYR A 104 11.38 6.40 15.78
N ASN A 105 10.07 6.17 15.92
CA ASN A 105 9.36 6.18 17.21
C ASN A 105 9.64 7.44 18.06
N ASP A 106 9.58 8.62 17.45
CA ASP A 106 9.89 9.91 18.09
C ASP A 106 11.35 10.10 18.56
N GLU A 107 12.24 9.18 18.20
CA GLU A 107 13.69 9.27 18.44
C GLU A 107 14.44 9.62 17.15
N ARG A 108 15.58 10.31 17.28
CA ARG A 108 16.45 10.63 16.15
C ARG A 108 17.03 9.33 15.58
N PHE A 109 16.85 9.14 14.28
CA PHE A 109 17.31 7.97 13.55
C PHE A 109 18.34 8.30 12.46
N LEU A 110 18.21 9.46 11.80
CA LEU A 110 19.28 9.97 10.94
C LEU A 110 20.34 10.64 11.81
N LEU A 111 21.51 10.01 11.93
CA LEU A 111 22.61 10.52 12.76
C LEU A 111 23.56 11.43 12.00
N LEU A 112 23.80 11.12 10.73
CA LEU A 112 24.70 11.88 9.87
C LEU A 112 24.21 11.87 8.43
N ASP A 113 24.20 13.05 7.81
CA ASP A 113 24.19 13.22 6.36
C ASP A 113 25.10 14.42 6.07
N ASN A 114 26.25 14.17 5.43
CA ASN A 114 27.19 15.23 5.06
C ASN A 114 26.79 15.98 3.76
N GLY A 115 25.63 15.65 3.20
CA GLY A 115 24.98 16.41 2.14
C GLY A 115 25.32 15.95 0.72
N PRO A 116 24.46 16.28 -0.26
CA PRO A 116 24.59 15.87 -1.65
C PRO A 116 25.79 16.49 -2.39
N GLU A 117 26.30 17.61 -1.89
CA GLU A 117 27.45 18.32 -2.45
C GLU A 117 28.80 17.76 -1.97
N SER A 118 28.78 16.77 -1.05
CA SER A 118 30.01 16.10 -0.62
C SER A 118 30.59 15.27 -1.77
N ASN A 119 31.92 15.29 -1.88
CA ASN A 119 32.65 14.46 -2.86
C ASN A 119 32.36 12.97 -2.64
N GLU A 120 32.18 12.57 -1.38
CA GLU A 120 31.68 11.26 -0.96
C GLU A 120 30.56 11.49 0.06
N ARG A 121 29.30 11.37 -0.37
CA ARG A 121 28.16 11.50 0.55
C ARG A 121 28.09 10.28 1.47
N ILE A 122 28.13 10.53 2.77
CA ILE A 122 28.01 9.54 3.84
C ILE A 122 26.69 9.81 4.55
N ILE A 123 25.89 8.75 4.69
CA ILE A 123 24.59 8.79 5.36
C ILE A 123 24.57 7.67 6.39
N ILE A 124 24.29 8.01 7.64
CA ILE A 124 24.27 7.06 8.76
C ILE A 124 22.88 7.10 9.40
N PHE A 125 22.21 5.95 9.36
CA PHE A 125 20.97 5.71 10.09
C PHE A 125 21.25 4.76 11.25
N SER A 126 20.96 5.19 12.47
CA SER A 126 20.97 4.33 13.67
C SER A 126 20.23 5.03 14.80
N LEU A 127 19.72 4.24 15.73
CA LEU A 127 19.38 4.75 17.06
C LEU A 127 20.66 4.92 17.87
N ASP A 128 20.65 5.79 18.88
CA ASP A 128 21.79 6.01 19.76
C ASP A 128 22.19 4.69 20.49
N GLU A 129 21.21 3.85 20.85
CA GLU A 129 21.46 2.50 21.41
C GLU A 129 22.26 1.60 20.47
N GLY A 130 22.03 1.70 19.15
CA GLY A 130 22.81 0.97 18.16
C GLY A 130 24.29 1.37 18.15
N LEU A 131 24.59 2.66 18.41
CA LEU A 131 25.96 3.14 18.54
C LEU A 131 26.64 2.62 19.81
N VAL A 132 25.89 2.51 20.92
CA VAL A 132 26.40 1.94 22.17
C VAL A 132 26.85 0.51 21.93
N HIS A 133 25.99 -0.33 21.34
CA HIS A 133 26.35 -1.72 21.01
C HIS A 133 27.58 -1.83 20.09
N LEU A 134 27.72 -0.93 19.12
CA LEU A 134 28.91 -0.87 18.25
C LEU A 134 30.18 -0.52 19.03
N SER A 135 30.09 0.43 19.97
CA SER A 135 31.23 0.85 20.79
C SER A 135 31.67 -0.22 21.80
N GLU A 136 30.71 -0.99 22.33
CA GLU A 136 30.97 -2.06 23.28
C GLU A 136 31.51 -3.33 22.63
N ALA A 137 31.15 -3.61 21.37
CA ALA A 137 31.70 -4.74 20.62
C ALA A 137 33.22 -4.67 20.45
N ASP A 138 33.80 -3.47 20.34
CA ASP A 138 35.25 -3.27 20.23
C ASP A 138 35.99 -3.55 21.56
N LEU A 139 35.29 -3.48 22.70
CA LEU A 139 35.85 -3.80 24.01
C LEU A 139 35.93 -5.31 24.27
N VAL A 140 35.09 -6.12 23.60
CA VAL A 140 35.03 -7.57 23.79
C VAL A 140 36.06 -8.32 22.92
N LEU A 141 36.61 -7.68 21.87
CA LEU A 141 37.54 -8.32 20.93
C LEU A 141 39.01 -7.99 21.15
N ARG A 142 39.36 -7.24 22.21
CA ARG A 142 40.76 -7.03 22.60
C ARG A 142 41.24 -8.18 23.48
N TRP A 143 41.86 -9.17 22.85
CA TRP A 143 42.67 -10.21 23.50
C TRP A 143 44.14 -9.81 23.51
#